data_AF-A0A558C4B2-F1
#
_entry.id   AF-A0A558C4B2-F1
#
_cell.length_a   1.000
_cell.length_b   1.000
_cell.length_c   1.000
_cell.angle_alpha   90.00
_cell.angle_beta   90.00
_cell.angle_gamma   90.00
#
_symmetry.space_group_name_H-M   'P 1'
#
loop_
_entity.id
_entity.type
_entity.pdbx_description
1 polymer ?
#
loop_
_entity_poly.entity_id
_entity_poly.type
_entity_poly.pdbx_seq_one_letter_code
_entity_poly.pdbx_strand_id
1 'polypeptide(L)'
;MTRRLYYFLVTVGAGLVLYLSWRSHPSMGHVWFIPRSVARWADKQENDTIRTAVPLVALGLIVGGQLAWQRRPWWQWLAAWVLLFALVVVAEAGQHFRAYRRFDLADVAWGAAGAAIGLALIAVLPLGYWLVRQVSGSRQPA
;
A
#
# COMPACT_ATOMS: atom_id res chain seq x y z
N MET A 1 15.98 7.27 -5.91
CA MET A 1 15.81 5.90 -6.45
C MET A 1 15.97 5.90 -7.96
N THR A 2 16.76 4.99 -8.54
CA THR A 2 16.89 4.89 -10.00
C THR A 2 15.53 4.55 -10.63
N ARG A 3 15.16 5.19 -11.73
CA ARG A 3 13.84 4.98 -12.39
C ARG A 3 13.54 3.50 -12.64
N ARG A 4 14.55 2.73 -13.05
CA ARG A 4 14.46 1.27 -13.29
C ARG A 4 14.06 0.50 -12.02
N LEU A 5 14.69 0.81 -10.89
CA LEU A 5 14.38 0.18 -9.60
C LEU A 5 12.97 0.53 -9.12
N TYR A 6 12.52 1.78 -9.35
CA TYR A 6 11.14 2.19 -9.05
C TYR A 6 10.10 1.38 -9.80
N TYR A 7 10.21 1.32 -11.13
CA TYR A 7 9.26 0.55 -11.92
C TYR A 7 9.33 -0.94 -11.56
N PHE A 8 10.53 -1.48 -11.34
CA PHE A 8 10.69 -2.85 -10.88
C PHE A 8 9.94 -3.13 -9.56
N LEU A 9 10.14 -2.30 -8.52
CA LEU A 9 9.48 -2.50 -7.23
C LEU A 9 7.96 -2.33 -7.31
N VAL A 10 7.47 -1.35 -8.07
CA VAL A 10 6.03 -1.14 -8.24
C VAL A 10 5.40 -2.30 -9.01
N THR A 11 6.03 -2.76 -10.10
CA THR A 11 5.52 -3.88 -10.89
C THR A 11 5.54 -5.18 -10.10
N VAL A 12 6.65 -5.48 -9.39
CA VAL A 12 6.74 -6.67 -8.54
C VAL A 12 5.74 -6.59 -7.39
N GLY A 13 5.61 -5.44 -6.73
CA GLY A 13 4.66 -5.25 -5.64
C GLY A 13 3.20 -5.40 -6.10
N ALA A 14 2.82 -4.77 -7.21
CA ALA A 14 1.50 -4.91 -7.79
C ALA A 14 1.22 -6.36 -8.25
N GLY A 15 2.21 -7.00 -8.89
CA GLY A 15 2.14 -8.41 -9.28
C GLY A 15 1.96 -9.33 -8.09
N LEU A 16 2.65 -9.08 -6.97
CA LEU A 16 2.48 -9.84 -5.72
C LEU A 16 1.08 -9.65 -5.12
N VAL A 17 0.55 -8.42 -5.11
CA VAL A 17 -0.83 -8.14 -4.66
C VAL A 17 -1.83 -8.96 -5.47
N LEU A 18 -1.74 -8.90 -6.80
CA LEU A 18 -2.64 -9.64 -7.69
C LEU A 18 -2.46 -11.15 -7.55
N TYR A 19 -1.22 -11.64 -7.53
CA TYR A 19 -0.91 -13.07 -7.39
C TYR A 19 -1.47 -13.64 -6.09
N LEU A 20 -1.25 -12.97 -4.96
CA LEU A 20 -1.77 -13.40 -3.67
C LEU A 20 -3.30 -13.28 -3.60
N SER A 21 -3.87 -12.20 -4.16
CA SER A 21 -5.33 -12.01 -4.24
C SER A 21 -6.02 -13.08 -5.09
N TRP A 22 -5.37 -13.59 -6.15
CA TRP A 22 -5.94 -14.57 -7.08
C TRP A 22 -5.65 -16.02 -6.71
N ARG A 23 -4.88 -16.27 -5.65
CA ARG A 23 -4.50 -17.62 -5.27
C ARG A 23 -5.69 -18.43 -4.73
N SER A 24 -5.94 -19.61 -5.30
CA SER A 24 -7.09 -20.49 -5.04
C SER A 24 -7.31 -20.85 -3.58
N HIS A 25 -6.24 -21.03 -2.81
CA HIS A 25 -6.28 -21.31 -1.38
C HIS A 25 -5.99 -20.03 -0.58
N PRO A 26 -6.92 -19.58 0.29
CA PRO A 26 -6.75 -18.35 1.07
C PRO A 26 -5.67 -18.48 2.15
N SER A 27 -5.29 -19.70 2.56
CA SER A 27 -4.23 -19.88 3.54
C SER A 27 -2.86 -19.49 2.98
N MET A 28 -2.27 -18.46 3.60
CA MET A 28 -0.92 -17.96 3.41
C MET A 28 0.13 -18.91 3.98
N GLY A 29 -0.26 -19.88 4.82
CA GLY A 29 0.62 -20.93 5.37
C GLY A 29 1.32 -21.78 4.31
N HIS A 30 0.76 -21.85 3.10
CA HIS A 30 1.34 -22.58 1.96
C HIS A 30 2.26 -21.71 1.08
N VAL A 31 2.51 -20.44 1.42
CA VAL A 31 3.44 -19.58 0.68
C VAL A 31 4.85 -19.77 1.23
N TRP A 32 5.74 -20.40 0.45
CA TRP A 32 7.09 -20.75 0.90
C TRP A 32 7.97 -19.56 1.32
N PHE A 33 7.72 -18.36 0.76
CA PHE A 33 8.49 -17.15 1.06
C PHE A 33 7.87 -16.27 2.17
N ILE A 34 6.65 -16.57 2.65
CA ILE A 34 6.04 -15.80 3.74
C ILE A 34 6.47 -16.40 5.08
N PRO A 35 7.03 -15.60 6.01
CA PRO A 35 7.36 -16.08 7.34
C PRO A 35 6.13 -16.65 8.05
N ARG A 36 6.29 -17.79 8.75
CA ARG A 36 5.19 -18.48 9.45
C ARG A 36 4.41 -17.59 10.40
N SER A 37 5.04 -16.58 11.00
CA SER A 37 4.36 -15.62 11.88
C SER A 37 3.41 -14.70 11.11
N VAL A 38 3.81 -14.23 9.93
CA VAL A 38 2.98 -13.39 9.06
C VAL A 38 1.84 -14.22 8.47
N ALA A 39 2.14 -15.44 8.02
CA ALA A 39 1.13 -16.36 7.51
C ALA A 39 0.05 -16.68 8.56
N ARG A 40 0.45 -16.99 9.81
CA ARG A 40 -0.50 -17.25 10.91
C ARG A 40 -1.34 -16.02 11.28
N TRP A 41 -0.79 -14.82 11.15
CA TRP A 41 -1.56 -13.59 11.36
C TRP A 41 -2.58 -13.39 10.23
N ALA A 42 -2.17 -13.55 8.96
CA ALA A 42 -3.00 -13.35 7.78
C ALA A 42 -4.08 -14.43 7.59
N ASP A 43 -3.88 -15.62 8.16
CA ASP A 43 -4.83 -16.75 8.10
C ASP A 43 -5.93 -16.68 9.16
N LYS A 44 -5.87 -15.73 10.11
CA LYS A 44 -6.98 -15.50 11.04
C LYS A 44 -8.16 -14.86 10.29
N GLN A 45 -9.37 -15.38 10.50
CA GLN A 45 -10.60 -14.82 9.90
C GLN A 45 -10.78 -13.32 10.17
N GLU A 46 -10.40 -12.85 11.37
CA GLU A 46 -10.45 -11.43 11.75
C GLU A 46 -9.59 -10.52 10.85
N ASN A 47 -8.55 -11.10 10.22
CA ASN A 47 -7.60 -10.38 9.37
C ASN A 47 -7.82 -10.65 7.88
N ASP A 48 -8.84 -11.43 7.49
CA ASP A 48 -9.11 -11.83 6.10
C ASP A 48 -9.29 -10.60 5.20
N THR A 49 -9.90 -9.55 5.74
CA THR A 49 -10.16 -8.27 5.07
C THR A 49 -8.99 -7.29 5.18
N ILE A 50 -8.30 -7.25 6.33
CA ILE A 50 -7.21 -6.28 6.58
C ILE A 50 -5.91 -6.67 5.84
N ARG A 51 -5.71 -7.96 5.55
CA ARG A 51 -4.49 -8.43 4.87
C ARG A 51 -4.31 -7.84 3.46
N THR A 52 -5.36 -7.32 2.82
CA THR A 52 -5.26 -6.59 1.53
C THR A 52 -4.67 -5.20 1.72
N ALA A 53 -4.91 -4.55 2.86
CA ALA A 53 -4.39 -3.21 3.16
C ALA A 53 -2.87 -3.21 3.32
N VAL A 54 -2.29 -4.23 3.94
CA VAL A 54 -0.85 -4.30 4.27
C VAL A 54 0.06 -4.13 3.05
N PRO A 55 -0.07 -4.92 1.97
CA PRO A 55 0.77 -4.73 0.79
C PRO A 55 0.48 -3.40 0.07
N LEU A 56 -0.74 -2.86 0.17
CA LEU A 56 -1.10 -1.56 -0.39
C LEU A 56 -0.50 -0.39 0.38
N VAL A 57 -0.33 -0.50 1.71
CA VAL A 57 0.46 0.44 2.51
C VAL A 57 1.90 0.47 2.01
N ALA A 58 2.51 -0.71 1.81
CA ALA A 58 3.89 -0.80 1.32
C ALA A 58 4.04 -0.18 -0.08
N LEU A 59 3.12 -0.48 -1.00
CA LEU A 59 3.08 0.17 -2.32
C LEU A 59 2.88 1.68 -2.22
N GLY A 60 1.98 2.14 -1.35
CA GLY A 60 1.75 3.55 -1.08
C GLY A 60 3.00 4.27 -0.58
N LEU A 61 3.79 3.64 0.29
CA LEU A 61 5.08 4.18 0.76
C LEU A 61 6.09 4.31 -0.39
N ILE A 62 6.21 3.30 -1.25
CA ILE A 62 7.14 3.30 -2.40
C ILE A 62 6.76 4.41 -3.39
N VAL A 63 5.47 4.50 -3.74
CA VAL A 63 4.95 5.50 -4.67
C VAL A 63 5.04 6.91 -4.06
N GLY A 64 4.62 7.06 -2.81
CA GLY A 64 4.71 8.33 -2.06
C GLY A 64 6.14 8.82 -1.93
N GLY A 65 7.09 7.92 -1.63
CA GLY A 65 8.52 8.23 -1.56
C GLY A 65 9.04 8.82 -2.88
N GLN A 66 8.63 8.24 -4.01
CA GLN A 66 9.01 8.74 -5.32
C GLN A 66 8.36 10.09 -5.65
N LEU A 67 7.09 10.30 -5.30
CA LEU A 67 6.38 11.56 -5.50
C LEU A 67 7.01 12.69 -4.67
N ALA A 68 7.33 12.43 -3.40
CA ALA A 68 8.01 13.36 -2.52
C ALA A 68 9.42 13.70 -3.04
N TRP A 69 10.19 12.70 -3.45
CA TRP A 69 11.53 12.89 -4.02
C TRP A 69 11.51 13.79 -5.26
N GLN A 70 10.50 13.62 -6.11
CA GLN A 70 10.32 14.43 -7.32
C GLN A 70 9.56 15.75 -7.07
N ARG A 71 9.20 16.05 -5.82
CA ARG A 71 8.39 17.23 -5.41
C ARG A 71 7.14 17.40 -6.26
N ARG A 72 6.43 16.30 -6.50
CA ARG A 72 5.23 16.32 -7.35
C ARG A 72 4.07 17.05 -6.66
N PRO A 73 3.25 17.78 -7.44
CA PRO A 73 2.09 18.51 -6.91
C PRO A 73 1.01 17.55 -6.41
N TRP A 74 0.17 18.03 -5.50
CA TRP A 74 -0.84 17.23 -4.79
C TRP A 74 -1.78 16.42 -5.69
N TRP A 75 -2.12 16.91 -6.89
CA TRP A 75 -2.98 16.18 -7.83
C TRP A 75 -2.35 14.87 -8.33
N GLN A 76 -1.00 14.78 -8.39
CA GLN A 76 -0.32 13.52 -8.73
C GLN A 76 -0.38 12.51 -7.58
N TRP A 77 -0.48 12.98 -6.34
CA TRP A 77 -0.70 12.11 -5.18
C TRP A 77 -2.12 11.55 -5.20
N LEU A 78 -3.11 12.37 -5.54
CA LEU A 78 -4.47 11.91 -5.73
C LEU A 78 -4.56 10.91 -6.90
N ALA A 79 -3.92 11.20 -8.03
CA ALA A 79 -3.86 10.27 -9.16
C ALA A 79 -3.18 8.93 -8.79
N ALA A 80 -2.10 8.98 -8.02
CA ALA A 80 -1.44 7.78 -7.50
C ALA A 80 -2.35 6.96 -6.59
N TRP A 81 -3.10 7.63 -5.70
CA TRP A 81 -4.10 6.96 -4.87
C TRP A 81 -5.21 6.30 -5.71
N VAL A 82 -5.73 6.99 -6.73
CA VAL A 82 -6.73 6.45 -7.66
C VAL A 82 -6.19 5.24 -8.42
N LEU A 83 -4.91 5.25 -8.85
CA LEU A 83 -4.29 4.10 -9.51
C LEU A 83 -4.12 2.91 -8.56
N LEU A 84 -3.73 3.15 -7.30
CA LEU A 84 -3.65 2.09 -6.28
C LEU A 84 -5.05 1.56 -5.93
N PHE A 85 -6.07 2.41 -5.88
CA PHE A 85 -7.46 2.01 -5.73
C PHE A 85 -7.91 1.12 -6.89
N ALA A 86 -7.62 1.51 -8.14
CA ALA A 86 -7.92 0.71 -9.31
C ALA A 86 -7.22 -0.66 -9.26
N LEU A 87 -5.98 -0.73 -8.76
CA LEU A 87 -5.28 -2.00 -8.54
C LEU A 87 -6.05 -2.91 -7.56
N VAL A 88 -6.60 -2.36 -6.47
CA VAL A 88 -7.41 -3.13 -5.50
C VAL A 88 -8.70 -3.61 -6.15
N VAL A 89 -9.39 -2.76 -6.92
CA VAL A 89 -10.60 -3.16 -7.65
C VAL A 89 -10.29 -4.29 -8.64
N VAL A 90 -9.16 -4.24 -9.35
CA VAL A 90 -8.71 -5.33 -10.23
C VAL A 90 -8.36 -6.59 -9.44
N ALA A 91 -7.71 -6.45 -8.29
CA ALA A 91 -7.38 -7.56 -7.41
C ALA A 91 -8.64 -8.30 -6.96
N GLU A 92 -9.69 -7.57 -6.62
CA GLU A 92 -10.97 -8.10 -6.15
C GLU A 92 -11.84 -8.62 -7.30
N ALA A 93 -11.92 -7.90 -8.42
CA ALA A 93 -12.61 -8.36 -9.63
C ALA A 93 -12.02 -9.67 -10.16
N GLY A 94 -10.70 -9.84 -10.05
CA GLY A 94 -10.07 -11.10 -10.42
C GLY A 94 -10.45 -12.29 -9.51
N GLN A 95 -10.90 -12.03 -8.28
CA GLN A 95 -11.47 -13.08 -7.43
C GLN A 95 -12.83 -13.56 -7.92
N HIS A 96 -13.58 -12.72 -8.67
CA HIS A 96 -14.87 -13.09 -9.23
C HIS A 96 -14.78 -14.24 -10.25
N PHE A 97 -13.63 -14.41 -10.89
CA PHE A 97 -13.36 -15.59 -11.75
C PHE A 97 -13.26 -16.90 -10.96
N ARG A 98 -13.35 -16.87 -9.62
CA ARG A 98 -13.41 -18.06 -8.77
C ARG A 98 -14.82 -18.28 -8.24
N ALA A 99 -15.36 -19.46 -8.51
CA ALA A 99 -16.77 -19.85 -8.31
C ALA A 99 -17.33 -19.69 -6.88
N TYR A 100 -16.51 -19.41 -5.87
CA TYR A 100 -16.92 -19.41 -4.46
C TYR A 100 -16.58 -18.14 -3.67
N ARG A 101 -16.00 -17.09 -4.27
CA ARG A 101 -15.70 -15.84 -3.56
C ARG A 101 -16.54 -14.69 -4.12
N ARG A 102 -17.29 -14.03 -3.23
CA ARG A 102 -18.11 -12.86 -3.57
C ARG A 102 -17.24 -11.62 -3.47
N PHE A 103 -17.51 -10.67 -4.35
CA PHE A 103 -16.90 -9.35 -4.30
C PHE A 103 -17.19 -8.70 -2.94
N ASP A 104 -16.15 -8.45 -2.15
CA ASP A 104 -16.27 -7.82 -0.83
C ASP A 104 -15.87 -6.34 -0.90
N LEU A 105 -16.86 -5.47 -0.67
CA LEU A 105 -16.64 -4.03 -0.59
C LEU A 105 -15.72 -3.66 0.58
N ALA A 106 -15.68 -4.46 1.64
CA ALA A 106 -14.79 -4.26 2.76
C ALA A 106 -13.32 -4.47 2.36
N ASP A 107 -13.01 -5.49 1.54
CA ASP A 107 -11.66 -5.74 1.02
C ASP A 107 -11.18 -4.55 0.17
N VAL A 108 -12.09 -3.99 -0.65
CA VAL A 108 -11.80 -2.80 -1.46
C VAL A 108 -11.57 -1.57 -0.59
N ALA A 109 -12.42 -1.34 0.42
CA ALA A 109 -12.30 -0.20 1.33
C ALA A 109 -10.99 -0.26 2.12
N TRP A 110 -10.63 -1.41 2.68
CA TRP A 110 -9.37 -1.59 3.41
C TRP A 110 -8.15 -1.47 2.51
N GLY A 111 -8.19 -2.02 1.29
CA GLY A 111 -7.13 -1.82 0.30
C GLY A 111 -6.93 -0.34 -0.06
N ALA A 112 -8.03 0.39 -0.27
CA ALA A 112 -8.02 1.83 -0.54
C ALA A 112 -7.46 2.65 0.64
N ALA A 113 -7.86 2.29 1.86
CA ALA A 113 -7.37 2.91 3.09
C ALA A 113 -5.87 2.64 3.27
N GLY A 114 -5.41 1.41 3.04
CA GLY A 114 -4.00 1.05 3.09
C GLY A 114 -3.16 1.88 2.12
N ALA A 115 -3.61 2.02 0.87
CA ALA A 115 -2.96 2.89 -0.12
C ALA A 115 -2.90 4.36 0.34
N ALA A 116 -4.00 4.89 0.86
CA ALA A 116 -4.07 6.24 1.38
C ALA A 116 -3.11 6.46 2.55
N ILE A 117 -3.08 5.54 3.51
CA ILE A 117 -2.18 5.58 4.68
C ILE A 117 -0.72 5.58 4.23
N GLY A 118 -0.33 4.68 3.32
CA GLY A 118 1.04 4.62 2.80
C GLY A 118 1.48 5.93 2.14
N LEU A 119 0.62 6.54 1.33
CA LEU A 119 0.89 7.85 0.73
C LEU A 119 0.95 8.96 1.78
N ALA A 120 -0.01 9.01 2.70
CA ALA A 120 -0.12 10.05 3.72
C ALA A 120 1.08 10.05 4.67
N LEU A 121 1.57 8.87 5.08
CA LEU A 121 2.76 8.75 5.92
C LEU A 121 3.97 9.46 5.30
N ILE A 122 4.15 9.37 3.99
CA ILE A 122 5.23 10.10 3.31
C ILE A 122 4.91 11.59 3.14
N ALA A 123 3.66 11.93 2.82
CA ALA A 123 3.23 13.31 2.62
C ALA A 123 3.41 14.19 3.88
N VAL A 124 3.28 13.60 5.07
CA VAL A 124 3.39 14.33 6.35
C VAL A 124 4.84 14.54 6.78
N LEU A 125 5.80 13.73 6.32
CA LEU A 125 7.22 13.88 6.72
C LEU A 125 7.82 15.26 6.41
N PRO A 126 7.64 15.85 5.21
CA PRO A 126 8.11 17.21 4.93
C PRO A 126 7.44 18.27 5.80
N LEU A 127 6.15 18.11 6.10
CA LEU A 127 5.40 19.01 6.98
C LEU A 127 5.95 18.95 8.40
N GLY A 128 6.16 17.74 8.93
CA GLY A 128 6.76 17.53 10.25
C GLY A 128 8.17 18.12 10.35
N TYR A 129 9.00 17.89 9.34
CA TYR A 129 10.34 18.49 9.28
C TYR A 129 10.29 20.03 9.28
N TRP A 130 9.39 20.62 8.49
CA TRP A 130 9.21 22.08 8.44
C TRP A 130 8.75 22.67 9.78
N LEU A 131 7.77 22.03 10.44
CA LEU A 131 7.27 22.44 11.75
C LEU A 131 8.36 22.39 12.83
N VAL A 132 9.13 21.29 12.89
CA VAL A 132 10.25 21.14 13.83
C VAL A 132 11.32 22.22 13.61
N ARG A 133 11.60 22.55 12.34
CA ARG A 133 12.58 23.59 12.00
C ARG A 133 12.11 24.99 12.42
N GLN A 134 10.83 25.32 12.29
CA GLN A 134 10.29 26.59 12.78
C GLN A 134 10.43 26.73 14.30
N VAL A 135 10.09 25.67 15.05
CA VAL A 135 10.20 25.66 16.52
C VAL A 135 11.65 25.73 17.00
N SER A 136 12.59 25.16 16.23
CA SER A 136 14.02 25.19 16.57
C SER A 136 14.70 26.50 16.17
N GLY A 137 14.25 27.13 15.09
CA GLY A 137 14.78 28.42 14.61
C GLY A 137 14.41 29.62 15.48
N SER A 138 13.33 29.54 16.27
CA SER A 138 12.92 30.58 17.20
C SER A 138 13.66 30.58 18.55
N ARG A 139 14.60 29.64 18.76
CA ARG A 139 15.37 29.48 20.01
C ARG A 139 16.82 29.98 19.95
N GLN A 140 17.17 30.89 19.03
CA GLN A 140 18.47 31.58 19.13
C GLN A 140 18.32 32.78 20.08
N PRO A 141 18.93 32.77 21.28
CA PRO A 141 18.98 33.96 22.12
C PRO A 141 19.90 35.01 21.45
N ALA A 142 19.42 36.25 21.44
CA ALA A 142 20.19 37.44 21.10
C ALA A 142 21.28 37.73 22.15
#